data_AF-A0A2H9MYS1-F1
#
_entry.id   AF-A0A2H9MYS1-F1
#
_cell.length_a   1.000
_cell.length_b   1.000
_cell.length_c   1.000
_cell.angle_alpha   90.00
_cell.angle_beta   90.00
_cell.angle_gamma   90.00
#
_symmetry.space_group_name_H-M   'P 1'
#
loop_
_entity.id
_entity.type
_entity.pdbx_description
1 polymer ?
#
loop_
_entity_poly.entity_id
_entity_poly.type
_entity_poly.pdbx_seq_one_letter_code
_entity_poly.pdbx_strand_id
1 'polypeptide(L)'
;MILTYNIKHERDFSSELIQAKKIADFAIRTKSNSSKDVRHLGLKSAIANQILRKYRKSGIKKTSSVNLTVPGQSVKFDNTEKLAKISCLNLELDCMYLPEFKKIRQIEIGKTLAHVSVEISEPETRASEKFIGIDCNTTGHAAVIAIPHTGKIHKLGKSAIHTHTKYKQIRKKLQKKGKFSLLKKIKDKESHI
;
A
#
# COMPACT_ATOMS: atom_id res chain seq x y z
N MET A 1 -8.60 -1.07 10.09
CA MET A 1 -7.74 -1.03 8.88
C MET A 1 -7.75 -2.39 8.20
N ILE A 2 -7.76 -2.43 6.87
CA ILE A 2 -7.58 -3.67 6.11
C ILE A 2 -6.12 -3.72 5.64
N LEU A 3 -5.38 -4.75 6.05
CA LEU A 3 -4.02 -5.01 5.57
C LEU A 3 -3.97 -6.30 4.77
N THR A 4 -3.08 -6.35 3.78
CA THR A 4 -2.88 -7.51 2.93
C THR A 4 -1.48 -8.07 3.16
N TYR A 5 -1.40 -9.36 3.44
CA TYR A 5 -0.16 -10.09 3.68
C TYR A 5 0.04 -11.16 2.62
N ASN A 6 1.30 -11.43 2.27
CA ASN A 6 1.67 -12.39 1.24
C ASN A 6 2.17 -13.68 1.89
N ILE A 7 1.55 -14.80 1.54
CA ILE A 7 1.90 -16.14 2.05
C ILE A 7 2.18 -17.05 0.87
N LYS A 8 3.23 -17.87 0.92
CA LYS A 8 3.49 -18.89 -0.10
C LYS A 8 2.57 -20.09 0.15
N HIS A 9 1.90 -20.57 -0.90
CA HIS A 9 0.94 -21.67 -0.79
C HIS A 9 1.45 -23.01 -1.34
N GLU A 10 2.63 -23.05 -1.95
CA GLU A 10 3.38 -24.23 -2.44
C GLU A 10 2.63 -25.19 -3.39
N ARG A 11 1.38 -24.89 -3.73
CA ARG A 11 0.53 -25.66 -4.64
C ARG A 11 0.40 -25.01 -6.00
N ASP A 12 0.37 -25.83 -7.06
CA ASP A 12 0.12 -25.35 -8.41
C ASP A 12 -1.39 -25.15 -8.66
N PHE A 13 -1.75 -23.93 -9.04
CA PHE A 13 -3.12 -23.52 -9.43
C PHE A 13 -3.21 -23.10 -10.89
N SER A 14 -2.24 -23.49 -11.73
CA SER A 14 -2.16 -23.07 -13.13
C SER A 14 -3.43 -23.39 -13.91
N SER A 15 -4.06 -24.55 -13.66
CA SER A 15 -5.28 -24.96 -14.35
C SER A 15 -6.49 -24.08 -13.98
N GLU A 16 -6.63 -23.77 -12.70
CA GLU A 16 -7.69 -22.96 -12.13
C GLU A 16 -7.53 -21.50 -12.54
N LEU A 17 -6.29 -21.00 -12.63
CA LEU A 17 -5.99 -19.65 -13.12
C LEU A 17 -6.37 -19.49 -14.61
N ILE A 18 -6.16 -20.52 -15.43
CA ILE A 18 -6.61 -20.52 -16.84
C ILE A 18 -8.15 -20.48 -16.90
N GLN A 19 -8.84 -21.27 -16.08
CA GLN A 19 -10.30 -21.24 -15.98
C GLN A 19 -10.81 -19.89 -15.50
N ALA A 20 -10.17 -19.30 -14.49
CA ALA A 20 -10.48 -17.99 -13.96
C ALA A 20 -10.37 -16.89 -15.02
N LYS A 21 -9.35 -16.96 -15.88
CA LYS A 21 -9.20 -16.06 -17.03
C LYS A 21 -10.34 -16.20 -18.02
N LYS A 22 -10.74 -17.43 -18.39
CA LYS A 22 -11.90 -17.66 -19.27
C LYS A 22 -13.18 -17.08 -18.68
N ILE A 23 -13.39 -17.20 -17.37
CA ILE A 23 -14.54 -16.62 -16.65
C ILE A 23 -14.49 -15.09 -16.70
N ALA A 24 -13.32 -14.48 -16.49
CA ALA A 24 -13.17 -13.03 -16.54
C ALA A 24 -13.43 -12.47 -17.95
N ASP A 25 -12.89 -13.09 -18.99
CA ASP A 25 -13.13 -12.69 -20.38
C ASP A 25 -14.61 -12.85 -20.76
N PHE A 26 -15.25 -13.93 -20.28
CA PHE A 26 -16.70 -14.10 -20.40
C PHE A 26 -17.45 -12.95 -19.72
N ALA A 27 -17.11 -12.61 -18.47
CA ALA A 27 -17.74 -11.54 -17.70
C ALA A 27 -17.61 -10.16 -18.37
N ILE A 28 -16.48 -9.89 -19.02
CA ILE A 28 -16.23 -8.64 -19.73
C ILE A 28 -17.15 -8.52 -20.95
N ARG A 29 -17.31 -9.62 -21.71
CA ARG A 29 -18.13 -9.66 -22.92
C ARG A 29 -19.64 -9.63 -22.63
N THR A 30 -20.10 -10.49 -21.73
CA THR A 30 -21.54 -10.70 -21.51
C THR A 30 -22.12 -9.86 -20.37
N LYS A 31 -21.27 -9.32 -19.49
CA LYS A 31 -21.68 -8.60 -18.28
C LYS A 31 -22.56 -9.44 -17.34
N SER A 32 -22.49 -10.77 -17.45
CA SER A 32 -23.18 -11.70 -16.55
C SER A 32 -22.68 -11.60 -15.10
N ASN A 33 -23.57 -11.90 -14.16
CA ASN A 33 -23.33 -11.92 -12.72
C ASN A 33 -23.64 -13.29 -12.06
N SER A 34 -23.96 -14.32 -12.85
CA SER A 34 -24.44 -15.61 -12.36
C SER A 34 -23.40 -16.72 -12.58
N SER A 35 -23.05 -17.46 -11.52
CA SER A 35 -22.20 -18.65 -11.65
C SER A 35 -22.82 -19.77 -12.49
N LYS A 36 -24.14 -19.74 -12.76
CA LYS A 36 -24.80 -20.74 -13.60
C LYS A 36 -24.28 -20.68 -15.04
N ASP A 37 -24.04 -19.48 -15.54
CA ASP A 37 -23.65 -19.24 -16.94
C ASP A 37 -22.24 -19.74 -17.23
N VAL A 38 -21.39 -19.77 -16.20
CA VAL A 38 -19.98 -20.20 -16.27
C VAL A 38 -19.75 -21.57 -15.64
N ARG A 39 -20.81 -22.30 -15.27
CA ARG A 39 -20.71 -23.63 -14.64
C ARG A 39 -19.93 -24.63 -15.51
N HIS A 40 -20.09 -24.54 -16.82
CA HIS A 40 -19.41 -25.39 -17.81
C HIS A 40 -17.88 -25.23 -17.81
N LEU A 41 -17.34 -24.15 -17.23
CA LEU A 41 -15.89 -23.89 -17.17
C LEU A 41 -15.18 -24.64 -16.03
N GLY A 42 -15.92 -25.26 -15.11
CA GLY A 42 -15.37 -26.18 -14.09
C GLY A 42 -14.88 -25.53 -12.79
N LEU A 43 -14.88 -24.21 -12.67
CA LEU A 43 -14.46 -23.53 -11.43
C LEU A 43 -15.57 -23.54 -10.37
N LYS A 44 -15.19 -23.70 -9.09
CA LYS A 44 -16.14 -23.63 -7.97
C LYS A 44 -16.89 -22.29 -7.96
N SER A 45 -18.20 -22.35 -7.70
CA SER A 45 -19.10 -21.20 -7.75
C SER A 45 -18.68 -20.05 -6.83
N ALA A 46 -18.14 -20.36 -5.65
CA ALA A 46 -17.65 -19.37 -4.69
C ALA A 46 -16.58 -18.45 -5.30
N ILE A 47 -15.66 -19.00 -6.09
CA ILE A 47 -14.57 -18.27 -6.75
C ILE A 47 -15.08 -17.61 -8.04
N ALA A 48 -15.83 -18.36 -8.85
CA ALA A 48 -16.38 -17.87 -10.11
C ALA A 48 -17.24 -16.60 -9.90
N ASN A 49 -18.07 -16.58 -8.86
CA ASN A 49 -18.90 -15.42 -8.53
C ASN A 49 -18.07 -14.18 -8.16
N GLN A 50 -16.94 -14.34 -7.46
CA GLN A 50 -16.06 -13.21 -7.15
C GLN A 50 -15.42 -12.62 -8.41
N ILE A 51 -14.97 -13.50 -9.32
CA ILE A 51 -14.39 -13.09 -10.61
C ILE A 51 -15.44 -12.36 -11.46
N LEU A 52 -16.64 -12.93 -11.62
CA LEU A 52 -17.74 -12.28 -12.34
C LEU A 52 -18.04 -10.88 -11.79
N ARG A 53 -18.15 -10.74 -10.46
CA ARG A 53 -18.39 -9.44 -9.79
C ARG A 53 -17.26 -8.43 -10.04
N LYS A 54 -16.00 -8.88 -10.04
CA LYS A 54 -14.82 -8.01 -10.25
C LYS A 54 -14.74 -7.51 -11.70
N TYR A 55 -14.92 -8.38 -12.68
CA TYR A 55 -14.65 -8.08 -14.10
C TYR A 55 -15.86 -7.64 -14.92
N ARG A 56 -17.08 -7.78 -14.40
CA ARG A 56 -18.30 -7.21 -15.01
C ARG A 56 -18.28 -5.67 -15.08
N LYS A 57 -17.56 -5.00 -14.17
CA LYS A 57 -17.58 -3.52 -14.05
C LYS A 57 -17.33 -2.81 -15.39
N SER A 58 -17.97 -1.66 -15.59
CA SER A 58 -17.73 -0.80 -16.74
C SER A 58 -16.28 -0.27 -16.70
N GLY A 59 -15.66 -0.13 -17.88
CA GLY A 59 -14.28 0.35 -18.01
C GLY A 59 -13.21 -0.73 -18.21
N ILE A 60 -13.49 -2.00 -17.86
CA ILE A 60 -12.55 -3.11 -18.11
C ILE A 60 -12.76 -3.64 -19.53
N LYS A 61 -11.72 -3.51 -20.39
CA LYS A 61 -11.76 -3.95 -21.79
C LYS A 61 -11.10 -5.32 -22.04
N LYS A 62 -10.05 -5.67 -21.28
CA LYS A 62 -9.27 -6.91 -21.47
C LYS A 62 -8.59 -7.32 -20.16
N THR A 63 -8.31 -8.62 -19.99
CA THR A 63 -7.51 -9.13 -18.87
C THR A 63 -6.22 -9.80 -19.34
N SER A 64 -5.11 -9.46 -18.70
CA SER A 64 -3.82 -10.14 -18.88
C SER A 64 -3.72 -11.35 -17.96
N SER A 65 -3.93 -11.12 -16.66
CA SER A 65 -3.91 -12.11 -15.57
C SER A 65 -5.11 -11.94 -14.64
N VAL A 66 -5.50 -13.03 -14.00
CA VAL A 66 -6.61 -13.10 -13.05
C VAL A 66 -6.19 -13.97 -11.87
N ASN A 67 -6.40 -13.47 -10.66
CA ASN A 67 -6.19 -14.22 -9.42
C ASN A 67 -7.47 -14.94 -9.01
N LEU A 68 -7.34 -16.10 -8.38
CA LEU A 68 -8.46 -16.81 -7.77
C LEU A 68 -8.89 -16.04 -6.52
N THR A 69 -10.08 -15.44 -6.57
CA THR A 69 -10.58 -14.61 -5.48
C THR A 69 -11.51 -15.44 -4.59
N VAL A 70 -11.07 -15.73 -3.36
CA VAL A 70 -11.81 -16.48 -2.35
C VAL A 70 -12.44 -15.51 -1.35
N PRO A 71 -13.77 -15.54 -1.15
CA PRO A 71 -14.41 -14.72 -0.13
C PRO A 71 -14.10 -15.25 1.27
N GLY A 72 -13.99 -14.37 2.26
CA GLY A 72 -13.73 -14.75 3.65
C GLY A 72 -14.76 -15.71 4.25
N GLN A 73 -15.98 -15.77 3.71
CA GLN A 73 -17.00 -16.75 4.09
C GLN A 73 -16.57 -18.21 3.80
N SER A 74 -15.69 -18.41 2.82
CA SER A 74 -15.17 -19.72 2.44
C SER A 74 -13.86 -20.08 3.15
N VAL A 75 -13.42 -19.24 4.09
CA VAL A 75 -12.20 -19.43 4.87
C VAL A 75 -12.58 -19.75 6.30
N LYS A 76 -12.15 -20.91 6.78
CA LYS A 76 -12.20 -21.26 8.21
C LYS A 76 -10.82 -20.98 8.81
N PHE A 77 -10.77 -20.28 9.93
CA PHE A 77 -9.52 -19.94 10.60
C PHE A 77 -9.49 -20.61 11.97
N ASP A 78 -8.47 -21.43 12.21
CA ASP A 78 -8.25 -22.10 13.48
C ASP A 78 -7.29 -21.25 14.33
N ASN A 79 -7.79 -20.67 15.42
CA ASN A 79 -7.04 -19.70 16.24
C ASN A 79 -5.91 -20.36 17.06
N THR A 80 -6.00 -21.67 17.31
CA THR A 80 -4.99 -22.44 18.06
C THR A 80 -3.73 -22.72 17.23
N GLU A 81 -3.93 -23.21 16.01
CA GLU A 81 -2.83 -23.58 15.09
C GLU A 81 -2.45 -22.44 14.13
N LYS A 82 -3.22 -21.34 14.12
CA LYS A 82 -3.12 -20.24 13.15
C LYS A 82 -3.11 -20.71 11.69
N LEU A 83 -3.95 -21.70 11.37
CA LEU A 83 -4.12 -22.22 10.01
C LEU A 83 -5.41 -21.66 9.39
N ALA A 84 -5.30 -21.16 8.16
CA ALA A 84 -6.46 -20.77 7.35
C ALA A 84 -6.81 -21.89 6.35
N LYS A 85 -7.93 -22.57 6.60
CA LYS A 85 -8.47 -23.64 5.74
C LYS A 85 -9.43 -23.07 4.71
N ILE A 86 -9.07 -23.20 3.44
CA ILE A 86 -9.86 -22.77 2.29
C ILE A 86 -10.59 -23.98 1.72
N SER A 87 -11.86 -24.14 2.11
CA SER A 87 -12.67 -25.31 1.75
C SER A 87 -12.90 -25.45 0.24
N CYS A 88 -12.96 -24.34 -0.49
CA CYS A 88 -13.23 -24.37 -1.93
C CYS A 88 -12.05 -24.88 -2.78
N LEU A 89 -10.84 -24.92 -2.23
CA LEU A 89 -9.62 -25.35 -2.92
C LEU A 89 -8.88 -26.49 -2.21
N ASN A 90 -9.42 -26.97 -1.08
CA ASN A 90 -8.73 -27.90 -0.18
C ASN A 90 -7.29 -27.44 0.09
N LEU A 91 -7.12 -26.16 0.41
CA LEU A 91 -5.83 -25.53 0.67
C LEU A 91 -5.77 -25.09 2.12
N GLU A 92 -4.65 -25.34 2.78
CA GLU A 92 -4.34 -24.84 4.11
C GLU A 92 -3.20 -23.84 3.99
N LEU A 93 -3.36 -22.67 4.61
CA LEU A 93 -2.34 -21.63 4.63
C LEU A 93 -1.85 -21.43 6.05
N ASP A 94 -0.54 -21.53 6.23
CA ASP A 94 0.11 -21.17 7.47
C ASP A 94 0.09 -19.65 7.65
N CYS A 95 -0.64 -19.20 8.67
CA CYS A 95 -0.82 -17.80 9.02
C CYS A 95 -0.11 -17.43 10.33
N MET A 96 0.88 -18.22 10.77
CA MET A 96 1.70 -17.96 11.96
C MET A 96 2.26 -16.54 12.03
N TYR A 97 2.69 -16.01 10.87
CA TYR A 97 3.31 -14.70 10.74
C TYR A 97 2.32 -13.52 10.68
N LEU A 98 1.01 -13.79 10.65
CA LEU A 98 0.02 -12.71 10.64
C LEU A 98 -0.09 -12.09 12.04
N PRO A 99 -0.20 -10.75 12.13
CA PRO A 99 -0.49 -10.09 13.40
C PRO A 99 -1.89 -10.45 13.90
N GLU A 100 -2.21 -10.06 15.13
CA GLU A 100 -3.57 -10.21 15.63
C GLU A 100 -4.57 -9.43 14.76
N PHE A 101 -5.60 -10.13 14.30
CA PHE A 101 -6.64 -9.57 13.43
C PHE A 101 -8.03 -10.04 13.88
N LYS A 102 -9.05 -9.25 13.57
CA LYS A 102 -10.46 -9.57 13.88
C LYS A 102 -11.03 -10.64 12.96
N LYS A 103 -10.76 -10.51 11.64
CA LYS A 103 -11.33 -11.40 10.62
C LYS A 103 -10.53 -11.38 9.32
N ILE A 104 -10.49 -12.52 8.63
CA ILE A 104 -10.04 -12.62 7.23
C ILE A 104 -11.20 -12.22 6.30
N ARG A 105 -10.99 -11.23 5.45
CA ARG A 105 -12.03 -10.71 4.54
C ARG A 105 -12.01 -11.38 3.18
N GLN A 106 -10.83 -11.58 2.62
CA GLN A 106 -10.66 -12.10 1.27
C GLN A 106 -9.25 -12.69 1.14
N ILE A 107 -9.12 -13.73 0.32
CA ILE A 107 -7.82 -14.28 -0.08
C ILE A 107 -7.76 -14.27 -1.61
N GLU A 108 -6.73 -13.66 -2.19
CA GLU A 108 -6.44 -13.77 -3.62
C GLU A 108 -5.26 -14.71 -3.85
N ILE A 109 -5.49 -15.83 -4.55
CA ILE A 109 -4.45 -16.80 -4.85
C ILE A 109 -3.94 -16.53 -6.26
N GLY A 110 -2.64 -16.24 -6.35
CA GLY A 110 -1.91 -16.08 -7.59
C GLY A 110 -1.19 -17.37 -7.99
N LYS A 111 -0.07 -17.23 -8.72
CA LYS A 111 0.72 -18.37 -9.18
C LYS A 111 1.53 -19.01 -8.05
N THR A 112 2.11 -18.19 -7.17
CA THR A 112 3.03 -18.63 -6.12
C THR A 112 2.67 -18.10 -4.72
N LEU A 113 1.90 -17.02 -4.68
CA LEU A 113 1.57 -16.29 -3.46
C LEU A 113 0.06 -16.20 -3.30
N ALA A 114 -0.38 -16.34 -2.05
CA ALA A 114 -1.71 -16.03 -1.58
C ALA A 114 -1.66 -14.69 -0.85
N HIS A 115 -2.47 -13.75 -1.32
CA HIS A 115 -2.64 -12.43 -0.73
C HIS A 115 -3.83 -12.48 0.23
N VAL A 116 -3.55 -12.50 1.54
CA VAL A 116 -4.55 -12.60 2.60
C VAL A 116 -4.87 -11.20 3.11
N SER A 117 -6.11 -10.76 2.90
CA SER A 117 -6.61 -9.49 3.39
C SER A 117 -7.30 -9.68 4.74
N VAL A 118 -6.73 -9.10 5.78
CA VAL A 118 -7.19 -9.19 7.17
C VAL A 118 -7.66 -7.83 7.70
N GLU A 119 -8.60 -7.88 8.62
CA GLU A 119 -9.12 -6.70 9.31
C GLU A 119 -8.46 -6.56 10.69
N ILE A 120 -7.74 -5.48 10.88
CA ILE A 120 -7.02 -5.17 12.12
C ILE A 120 -7.69 -3.98 12.81
N SER A 121 -7.76 -4.02 14.14
CA SER A 121 -8.20 -2.89 14.95
C SER A 121 -7.28 -1.70 14.73
N GLU A 122 -7.85 -0.59 14.28
CA GLU A 122 -7.11 0.66 14.28
C GLU A 122 -6.90 1.11 15.73
N PRO A 123 -5.69 1.55 16.10
CA PRO A 123 -5.50 2.26 17.35
C PRO A 123 -6.35 3.53 17.32
N GLU A 124 -6.89 3.92 18.48
CA GLU A 124 -7.67 5.15 18.59
C GLU A 124 -6.87 6.35 18.09
N THR A 125 -7.48 7.14 17.21
CA THR A 125 -6.90 8.36 16.66
C THR A 125 -6.74 9.36 17.80
N ARG A 126 -5.53 9.44 18.37
CA ARG A 126 -5.22 10.49 19.34
C ARG A 126 -5.21 11.82 18.62
N ALA A 127 -6.12 12.73 19.01
CA ALA A 127 -6.08 14.11 18.56
C ALA A 127 -4.73 14.70 18.98
N SER A 128 -3.84 14.86 18.02
CA SER A 128 -2.51 15.42 18.24
C SER A 128 -2.65 16.93 18.21
N GLU A 129 -2.60 17.61 19.36
CA GLU A 129 -2.62 19.08 19.42
C GLU A 129 -1.47 19.71 18.64
N LYS A 130 -0.37 18.97 18.47
CA LYS A 130 0.84 19.42 17.79
C LYS A 130 1.24 18.38 16.74
N PHE A 131 1.48 18.87 15.53
CA PHE A 131 2.05 18.07 14.45
C PHE A 131 3.34 18.71 13.96
N ILE A 132 4.14 17.90 13.26
CA ILE A 132 5.37 18.31 12.58
C ILE A 132 5.18 17.91 11.11
N GLY A 133 5.31 18.87 10.21
CA GLY A 133 5.31 18.60 8.77
C GLY A 133 6.72 18.23 8.33
N ILE A 134 6.88 17.08 7.69
CA ILE A 134 8.16 16.65 7.12
C ILE A 134 8.00 16.55 5.61
N ASP A 135 8.71 17.40 4.88
CA ASP A 135 8.80 17.33 3.42
C ASP A 135 10.10 16.62 3.02
N CYS A 136 9.94 15.42 2.47
CA CYS A 136 11.03 14.61 1.93
C CYS A 136 11.20 14.78 0.41
N ASN A 137 10.40 15.62 -0.24
CA ASN A 137 10.40 15.81 -1.68
C ASN A 137 11.42 16.87 -2.15
N THR A 138 12.32 17.30 -1.26
CA THR A 138 13.38 18.25 -1.60
C THR A 138 14.54 17.57 -2.32
N THR A 139 15.03 18.22 -3.38
CA THR A 139 16.19 17.75 -4.14
C THR A 139 17.46 17.81 -3.28
N GLY A 140 18.40 16.86 -3.47
CA GLY A 140 19.72 16.91 -2.83
C GLY A 140 19.88 16.22 -1.47
N HIS A 141 19.11 15.15 -1.20
CA HIS A 141 19.17 14.38 0.06
C HIS A 141 18.98 15.26 1.31
N ALA A 142 17.97 16.13 1.25
CA ALA A 142 17.54 16.96 2.36
C ALA A 142 16.11 16.58 2.79
N ALA A 143 15.78 16.87 4.04
CA ALA A 143 14.46 16.82 4.61
C ALA A 143 14.17 18.17 5.27
N VAL A 144 13.00 18.74 4.96
CA VAL A 144 12.56 20.01 5.56
C VAL A 144 11.50 19.70 6.60
N ILE A 145 11.75 20.17 7.83
CA ILE A 145 10.88 19.98 8.97
C ILE A 145 10.25 21.33 9.30
N ALA A 146 8.93 21.41 9.19
CA ALA A 146 8.13 22.55 9.62
C ALA A 146 7.45 22.21 10.95
N ILE A 147 7.59 23.10 11.92
CA ILE A 147 7.00 22.97 13.25
C ILE A 147 5.97 24.11 13.42
N PRO A 148 4.70 23.93 13.01
CA PRO A 148 3.70 25.01 12.97
C PRO A 148 3.52 25.72 14.31
N HIS A 149 3.56 24.97 15.41
CA HIS A 149 3.37 25.50 16.76
C HIS A 149 4.50 26.43 17.24
N THR A 150 5.71 26.33 16.67
CA THR A 150 6.81 27.25 16.98
C THR A 150 7.14 28.22 15.83
N GLY A 151 6.53 28.03 14.66
CA GLY A 151 6.90 28.73 13.43
C GLY A 151 8.32 28.40 12.93
N LYS A 152 9.01 27.42 13.53
CA LYS A 152 10.39 27.08 13.16
C LYS A 152 10.43 26.15 11.96
N ILE A 153 11.41 26.38 11.11
CA ILE A 153 11.73 25.56 9.94
C ILE A 153 13.16 25.06 10.09
N HIS A 154 13.34 23.74 10.04
CA HIS A 154 14.65 23.09 10.05
C HIS A 154 14.89 22.40 8.71
N LYS A 155 16.02 22.71 8.07
CA LYS A 155 16.48 22.00 6.86
C LYS A 155 17.60 21.05 7.28
N LEU A 156 17.35 19.74 7.20
CA LEU A 156 18.32 18.70 7.52
C LEU A 156 18.83 18.10 6.21
N GLY A 157 20.15 18.04 6.03
CA GLY A 157 20.74 17.46 4.82
C GLY A 157 22.26 17.57 4.87
N LYS A 158 22.96 16.67 4.17
CA LYS A 158 24.43 16.64 4.17
C LYS A 158 25.03 17.99 3.75
N SER A 159 24.48 18.59 2.71
CA SER A 159 24.92 19.90 2.19
C SER A 159 24.36 21.10 2.95
N ALA A 160 23.21 20.95 3.62
CA ALA A 160 22.50 22.05 4.28
C ALA A 160 23.36 22.71 5.38
N ILE A 161 24.09 21.92 6.17
CA ILE A 161 24.96 22.43 7.23
C ILE A 161 26.17 23.17 6.68
N HIS A 162 26.73 22.71 5.56
CA HIS A 162 27.85 23.35 4.88
C HIS A 162 27.43 24.69 4.28
N THR A 163 26.27 24.72 3.61
CA THR A 163 25.65 25.94 3.08
C THR A 163 25.41 26.96 4.18
N HIS A 164 24.74 26.57 5.26
CA HIS A 164 24.48 27.45 6.40
C HIS A 164 25.78 28.00 7.03
N THR A 165 26.79 27.14 7.22
CA THR A 165 28.08 27.55 7.79
C THR A 165 28.82 28.54 6.89
N LYS A 166 28.83 28.32 5.57
CA LYS A 166 29.41 29.24 4.58
C LYS A 166 28.75 30.61 4.64
N TYR A 167 27.41 30.66 4.54
CA TYR A 167 26.67 31.93 4.56
C TYR A 167 26.77 32.64 5.91
N LYS A 168 26.78 31.92 7.04
CA LYS A 168 27.06 32.47 8.38
C LYS A 168 28.42 33.15 8.47
N GLN A 169 29.48 32.53 7.94
CA GLN A 169 30.82 33.13 7.94
C GLN A 169 30.89 34.39 7.07
N ILE A 170 30.26 34.39 5.90
CA ILE A 170 30.21 35.55 5.01
C ILE A 170 29.45 36.71 5.68
N ARG A 171 28.30 36.44 6.32
CA ARG A 171 27.54 37.45 7.07
C ARG A 171 28.37 38.07 8.20
N LYS A 172 29.09 37.26 8.99
CA LYS A 172 30.00 37.78 10.03
C LYS A 172 31.06 38.73 9.46
N LYS A 173 31.68 38.39 8.32
CA LYS A 173 32.68 39.25 7.66
C LYS A 173 32.07 40.57 7.16
N LEU A 174 30.87 40.53 6.58
CA LEU A 174 30.18 41.74 6.11
C LEU A 174 29.69 42.64 7.24
N GLN A 175 29.24 42.05 8.35
CA GLN A 175 28.83 42.78 9.55
C GLN A 175 30.01 43.57 10.14
N LYS A 176 31.18 42.93 10.27
CA LYS A 176 32.41 43.60 10.71
C LYS A 176 32.84 44.74 9.79
N LYS A 177 32.53 44.66 8.49
CA LYS A 177 32.84 45.69 7.49
C LYS A 177 31.75 46.77 7.35
N GLY A 178 30.70 46.73 8.16
CA GLY A 178 29.57 47.69 8.09
C GLY A 178 28.74 47.63 6.80
N LYS A 179 28.88 46.57 5.98
CA LYS A 179 28.20 46.45 4.68
C LYS A 179 26.80 45.83 4.83
N PHE A 180 25.87 46.56 5.44
CA PHE A 180 24.54 46.06 5.81
C PHE A 180 23.63 45.72 4.61
N SER A 181 23.73 46.46 3.50
CA SER A 181 22.94 46.19 2.28
C SER A 181 23.28 44.82 1.67
N LEU A 182 24.57 44.50 1.61
CA LEU A 182 25.07 43.19 1.16
C LEU A 182 24.72 42.08 2.14
N LEU A 183 24.74 42.37 3.44
CA LEU A 183 24.34 41.41 4.47
C LEU A 183 22.88 40.97 4.30
N LYS A 184 21.97 41.91 3.98
CA LYS A 184 20.56 41.61 3.68
C LYS A 184 20.43 40.70 2.45
N LYS A 185 21.09 41.05 1.34
CA LYS A 185 21.10 40.23 0.10
C LYS A 185 21.60 38.80 0.34
N ILE A 186 22.63 38.64 1.18
CA ILE A 186 23.20 37.32 1.48
C ILE A 186 22.30 36.49 2.39
N LYS A 187 21.61 37.13 3.34
CA LYS A 187 20.60 36.46 4.17
C LYS A 187 19.43 35.95 3.31
N ASP A 188 18.95 36.77 2.39
CA ASP A 188 17.85 36.39 1.49
C ASP A 188 18.28 35.27 0.53
N LYS A 189 19.53 35.29 0.04
CA LYS A 189 20.05 34.22 -0.81
C LYS A 189 20.12 32.87 -0.07
N GLU A 190 20.49 32.86 1.21
CA GLU A 190 20.53 31.65 2.03
C GLU A 190 19.14 31.05 2.27
N SER A 191 18.08 31.87 2.43
CA SER A 191 16.73 31.35 2.68
C SER A 191 16.11 30.65 1.48
N HIS A 192 16.49 31.06 0.26
CA HIS A 192 16.01 30.50 -1.02
C HIS A 192 16.79 29.25 -1.49
N ILE A 193 17.80 28.82 -0.73
CA ILE A 193 18.54 27.56 -0.93
C ILE A 193 18.06 26.58 0.13
#